data_AF-A0A6C0IZS0-F1
#
_entry.id   AF-A0A6C0IZS0-F1
#
_cell.length_a   1.000
_cell.length_b   1.000
_cell.length_c   1.000
_cell.angle_alpha   90.00
_cell.angle_beta   90.00
_cell.angle_gamma   90.00
#
_symmetry.space_group_name_H-M   'P 1'
#
loop_
_entity.id
_entity.type
_entity.pdbx_description
1 polymer ?
#
loop_
_entity_poly.entity_id
_entity_poly.type
_entity_poly.pdbx_seq_one_letter_code
_entity_poly.pdbx_strand_id
1 'polypeptide(L)'
;MKQTNFPTLYNKSSKGGILTWTISAHEKDNTGIITIERGFLEGKIQTQEQIINKGKNIGKKNETSPYEQAVSESNSKWNLKKTKNGYTEELDIETNNTNKETINFRPMLAKDFNKDSNKLNWEEGVVWQPKLDGVRALIGFHDNQVFIKSRGNKFYHNLTHIKNLFSNLYTTGIVHDNIIFDCELYTNELTFEEITGICRKQKKLSKENIEKELKIKAFIFDIINIDSLSQIFQERYNSLLKMFKEHLPEEVVLVWTEEITDPKCLESIHNKATEQGFEGIMLRNEKGLYKEGPTRSNDLIKMKTMLDDEFEIVNYKEGVGIEKGTVIWTCKTKEGHNFNVRPTGTREQRKIWFNNGNKYIGKKLTVQFQELSKDQVPRFPVGIAIRDYE
;
A
#
# COMPACT_ATOMS: atom_id res chain seq x y z
N MET A 1 20.35 -28.00 19.09
CA MET A 1 19.81 -26.68 18.69
C MET A 1 18.77 -26.91 17.62
N LYS A 2 17.54 -26.41 17.78
CA LYS A 2 16.51 -26.52 16.75
C LYS A 2 16.78 -25.48 15.65
N GLN A 3 16.63 -25.88 14.39
CA GLN A 3 16.73 -24.99 13.24
C GLN A 3 15.71 -25.39 12.17
N THR A 4 15.13 -24.42 11.49
CA THR A 4 14.25 -24.59 10.34
C THR A 4 14.69 -23.61 9.27
N ASN A 5 15.04 -24.13 8.10
CA ASN A 5 15.40 -23.35 6.93
C ASN A 5 14.24 -23.41 5.94
N PHE A 6 13.92 -22.28 5.33
CA PHE A 6 12.93 -22.20 4.26
C PHE A 6 13.64 -22.15 2.90
N PRO A 7 13.01 -22.63 1.81
CA PRO A 7 13.60 -22.56 0.48
C PRO A 7 13.99 -21.13 0.10
N THR A 8 15.11 -20.99 -0.60
CA THR A 8 15.56 -19.70 -1.14
C THR A 8 14.54 -19.18 -2.15
N LEU A 9 14.29 -17.87 -2.08
CA LEU A 9 13.38 -17.18 -2.98
C LEU A 9 14.15 -16.22 -3.90
N TYR A 10 13.80 -16.19 -5.17
CA TYR A 10 14.40 -15.36 -6.22
C TYR A 10 13.40 -14.36 -6.80
N ASN A 11 13.89 -13.22 -7.30
CA ASN A 11 13.08 -12.24 -8.02
C ASN A 11 13.95 -11.43 -9.00
N LYS A 12 13.39 -10.88 -10.07
CA LYS A 12 14.12 -10.02 -11.02
C LYS A 12 13.94 -8.55 -10.65
N SER A 13 15.04 -7.82 -10.51
CA SER A 13 15.00 -6.38 -10.31
C SER A 13 14.57 -5.65 -11.59
N SER A 14 14.13 -4.39 -11.47
CA SER A 14 13.77 -3.56 -12.64
C SER A 14 14.92 -3.30 -13.61
N LYS A 15 16.17 -3.56 -13.21
CA LYS A 15 17.37 -3.45 -14.06
C LYS A 15 17.88 -4.81 -14.55
N GLY A 16 17.12 -5.88 -14.36
CA GLY A 16 17.44 -7.22 -14.86
C GLY A 16 18.23 -8.12 -13.91
N GLY A 17 18.92 -7.58 -12.90
CA GLY A 17 19.68 -8.39 -11.93
C GLY A 17 18.78 -9.26 -11.03
N ILE A 18 19.26 -10.46 -10.67
CA ILE A 18 18.54 -11.43 -9.84
C ILE A 18 18.74 -11.11 -8.35
N LEU A 19 17.63 -10.94 -7.63
CA LEU A 19 17.56 -10.76 -6.19
C LEU A 19 17.37 -12.12 -5.51
N THR A 20 18.05 -12.33 -4.38
CA THR A 20 17.87 -13.48 -3.50
C THR A 20 17.27 -13.06 -2.17
N TRP A 21 16.50 -13.96 -1.57
CA TRP A 21 15.93 -13.79 -0.26
C TRP A 21 15.83 -15.15 0.45
N THR A 22 16.48 -15.29 1.60
CA THR A 22 16.41 -16.48 2.45
C THR A 22 15.86 -16.10 3.82
N ILE A 23 15.24 -17.07 4.48
CA ILE A 23 14.82 -16.94 5.86
C ILE A 23 14.99 -18.26 6.59
N SER A 24 15.46 -18.19 7.83
CA SER A 24 15.57 -19.32 8.73
C SER A 24 15.13 -18.94 10.14
N ALA A 25 14.76 -19.94 10.92
CA ALA A 25 14.50 -19.81 12.35
C ALA A 25 15.39 -20.79 13.10
N HIS A 26 16.04 -20.35 14.18
CA HIS A 26 16.86 -21.22 15.03
C HIS A 26 16.67 -20.88 16.51
N GLU A 27 16.96 -21.84 17.38
CA GLU A 27 16.87 -21.68 18.84
C GLU A 27 18.25 -21.46 19.45
N LYS A 28 18.38 -20.42 20.27
CA LYS A 28 19.59 -20.11 21.03
C LYS A 28 19.23 -19.47 22.37
N ASP A 29 19.82 -19.96 23.46
CA ASP A 29 19.64 -19.41 24.82
C ASP A 29 18.16 -19.25 25.23
N ASN A 30 17.32 -20.26 24.95
CA ASN A 30 15.86 -20.24 25.14
C ASN A 30 15.11 -19.12 24.38
N THR A 31 15.74 -18.52 23.39
CA THR A 31 15.12 -17.54 22.47
C THR A 31 15.00 -18.14 21.07
N GLY A 32 13.97 -17.71 20.34
CA GLY A 32 13.86 -17.98 18.91
C GLY A 32 14.52 -16.85 18.13
N ILE A 33 15.35 -17.17 17.15
CA ILE A 33 16.00 -16.18 16.29
C ILE A 33 15.54 -16.41 14.86
N ILE A 34 15.03 -15.35 14.24
CA ILE A 34 14.72 -15.32 12.80
C ILE A 34 15.89 -14.62 12.09
N THR A 35 16.54 -15.31 11.16
CA THR A 35 17.58 -14.73 10.31
C THR A 35 17.03 -14.57 8.90
N ILE A 36 17.15 -13.37 8.35
CA ILE A 36 16.76 -13.04 6.97
C ILE A 36 18.00 -12.56 6.25
N GLU A 37 18.29 -13.15 5.09
CA GLU A 37 19.36 -12.70 4.23
C GLU A 37 18.80 -12.29 2.88
N ARG A 38 19.31 -11.18 2.33
CA ARG A 38 18.82 -10.62 1.07
C ARG A 38 19.90 -9.88 0.33
N GLY A 39 19.88 -9.96 -0.99
CA GLY A 39 20.82 -9.22 -1.84
C GLY A 39 20.62 -9.55 -3.30
N PHE A 40 21.61 -9.23 -4.12
CA PHE A 40 21.73 -9.79 -5.46
C PHE A 40 22.42 -11.15 -5.39
N LEU A 41 22.07 -12.07 -6.28
CA LEU A 41 22.60 -13.45 -6.30
C LEU A 41 24.13 -13.50 -6.26
N GLU A 42 24.77 -12.63 -7.02
CA GLU A 42 26.24 -12.49 -7.09
C GLU A 42 26.74 -11.22 -6.39
N GLY A 43 25.91 -10.60 -5.55
CA GLY A 43 26.21 -9.34 -4.90
C GLY A 43 26.38 -9.45 -3.39
N LYS A 44 26.60 -8.31 -2.75
CA LYS A 44 26.68 -8.23 -1.29
C LYS A 44 25.34 -8.62 -0.66
N ILE A 45 25.35 -9.67 0.15
CA ILE A 45 24.22 -10.09 0.96
C ILE A 45 24.15 -9.24 2.24
N GLN A 46 22.94 -8.82 2.57
CA GLN A 46 22.61 -8.18 3.84
C GLN A 46 21.89 -9.17 4.74
N THR A 47 22.38 -9.33 5.96
CA THR A 47 21.78 -10.19 6.98
C THR A 47 21.07 -9.35 8.03
N GLN A 48 19.87 -9.77 8.42
CA GLN A 48 19.08 -9.17 9.47
C GLN A 48 18.58 -10.25 10.43
N GLU A 49 18.74 -10.02 11.72
CA GLU A 49 18.22 -10.90 12.76
C GLU A 49 17.07 -10.26 13.54
N GLN A 50 16.12 -11.09 13.95
CA GLN A 50 15.04 -10.72 14.87
C GLN A 50 14.98 -11.77 15.98
N ILE A 51 15.13 -11.30 17.22
CA ILE A 51 15.06 -12.14 18.41
C ILE A 51 13.62 -12.17 18.94
N ILE A 52 13.12 -13.37 19.20
CA ILE A 52 11.84 -13.69 19.82
C ILE A 52 12.16 -14.19 21.23
N ASN A 53 11.92 -13.35 22.24
CA ASN A 53 12.22 -13.67 23.64
C ASN A 53 11.09 -14.44 24.33
N LYS A 54 9.87 -14.37 23.80
CA LYS A 54 8.67 -14.96 24.38
C LYS A 54 7.80 -15.49 23.26
N GLY A 55 7.21 -16.66 23.47
CA GLY A 55 6.17 -17.15 22.58
C GLY A 55 4.82 -16.46 22.83
N LYS A 56 3.75 -16.95 22.20
CA LYS A 56 2.42 -16.35 22.26
C LYS A 56 1.43 -17.28 22.94
N ASN A 57 0.34 -16.70 23.44
CA ASN A 57 -0.76 -17.42 24.09
C ASN A 57 -0.33 -18.29 25.28
N ILE A 58 0.67 -17.83 26.05
CA ILE A 58 1.16 -18.52 27.24
C ILE A 58 -0.02 -18.84 28.18
N GLY A 59 -0.15 -20.10 28.59
CA GLY A 59 -1.25 -20.62 29.41
C GLY A 59 -2.52 -21.02 28.66
N LYS A 60 -2.51 -21.05 27.33
CA LYS A 60 -3.65 -21.51 26.50
C LYS A 60 -3.27 -22.75 25.68
N LYS A 61 -4.27 -23.49 25.19
CA LYS A 61 -4.08 -24.70 24.37
C LYS A 61 -3.19 -24.50 23.13
N ASN A 62 -3.16 -23.28 22.59
CA ASN A 62 -2.36 -22.88 21.43
C ASN A 62 -1.14 -22.03 21.82
N GLU A 63 -0.59 -22.27 23.00
CA GLU A 63 0.68 -21.71 23.43
C GLU A 63 1.79 -22.07 22.44
N THR A 64 2.69 -21.13 22.20
CA THR A 64 3.92 -21.36 21.45
C THR A 64 5.11 -21.05 22.33
N SER A 65 6.20 -21.79 22.15
CA SER A 65 7.54 -21.44 22.63
C SER A 65 8.15 -20.30 21.79
N PRO A 66 9.21 -19.63 22.25
CA PRO A 66 9.93 -18.63 21.45
C PRO A 66 10.40 -19.15 20.09
N TYR A 67 10.90 -20.40 20.02
CA TYR A 67 11.31 -21.03 18.77
C TYR A 67 10.13 -21.33 17.84
N GLU A 68 9.03 -21.91 18.34
CA GLU A 68 7.84 -22.18 17.53
C GLU A 68 7.23 -20.89 16.98
N GLN A 69 7.25 -19.81 17.79
CA GLN A 69 6.84 -18.49 17.35
C GLN A 69 7.76 -17.95 16.24
N ALA A 70 9.07 -18.16 16.34
CA ALA A 70 10.04 -17.79 15.30
C ALA A 70 9.78 -18.56 13.99
N VAL A 71 9.57 -19.88 14.05
CA VAL A 71 9.23 -20.72 12.89
C VAL A 71 7.92 -20.25 12.23
N SER A 72 6.89 -20.00 13.02
CA SER A 72 5.58 -19.53 12.54
C SER A 72 5.69 -18.18 11.82
N GLU A 73 6.43 -17.22 12.41
CA GLU A 73 6.67 -15.91 11.79
C GLU A 73 7.53 -16.01 10.52
N SER A 74 8.55 -16.88 10.52
CA SER A 74 9.37 -17.13 9.32
C SER A 74 8.54 -17.71 8.18
N ASN A 75 7.70 -18.71 8.45
CA ASN A 75 6.79 -19.29 7.46
C ASN A 75 5.82 -18.23 6.91
N SER A 76 5.27 -17.37 7.77
CA SER A 76 4.39 -16.29 7.33
C SER A 76 5.11 -15.28 6.42
N LYS A 77 6.34 -14.89 6.76
CA LYS A 77 7.16 -13.96 5.96
C LYS A 77 7.57 -14.58 4.62
N TRP A 78 7.95 -15.86 4.63
CA TRP A 78 8.29 -16.60 3.41
C TRP A 78 7.10 -16.70 2.45
N ASN A 79 5.94 -17.11 2.95
CA ASN A 79 4.72 -17.17 2.15
C ASN A 79 4.32 -15.79 1.62
N LEU A 80 4.48 -14.72 2.41
CA LEU A 80 4.22 -13.35 1.99
C LEU A 80 5.11 -12.95 0.80
N LYS A 81 6.39 -13.32 0.83
CA LYS A 81 7.34 -13.02 -0.25
C LYS A 81 6.94 -13.70 -1.56
N LYS A 82 6.56 -14.98 -1.49
CA LYS A 82 6.07 -15.76 -2.64
C LYS A 82 4.76 -15.17 -3.18
N THR A 83 3.73 -15.11 -2.34
CA THR A 83 2.37 -14.75 -2.75
C THR A 83 2.15 -13.26 -3.08
N LYS A 84 2.90 -12.35 -2.44
CA LYS A 84 2.66 -10.90 -2.57
C LYS A 84 3.83 -10.07 -3.03
N ASN A 85 5.04 -10.60 -3.05
CA ASN A 85 6.19 -9.88 -3.56
C ASN A 85 6.69 -10.43 -4.89
N GLY A 86 6.12 -11.55 -5.37
CA GLY A 86 6.40 -12.09 -6.71
C GLY A 86 7.76 -12.79 -6.75
N TYR A 87 8.21 -13.28 -5.59
CA TYR A 87 9.38 -14.13 -5.54
C TYR A 87 8.98 -15.58 -5.87
N THR A 88 9.89 -16.32 -6.48
CA THR A 88 9.74 -17.74 -6.85
C THR A 88 10.82 -18.58 -6.18
N GLU A 89 10.62 -19.89 -6.06
CA GLU A 89 11.68 -20.81 -5.59
C GLU A 89 12.65 -21.18 -6.73
N GLU A 90 12.23 -20.98 -7.98
CA GLU A 90 13.02 -21.28 -9.18
C GLU A 90 13.86 -20.08 -9.60
N LEU A 91 15.10 -20.37 -10.05
CA LEU A 91 16.08 -19.37 -10.50
C LEU A 91 15.82 -18.90 -11.94
N ASP A 92 15.22 -19.75 -12.77
CA ASP A 92 14.85 -19.46 -14.17
C ASP A 92 13.63 -18.52 -14.23
N ILE A 93 13.88 -17.23 -14.00
CA ILE A 93 12.87 -16.18 -14.13
C ILE A 93 12.72 -15.72 -15.60
N GLU A 94 13.45 -16.32 -16.54
CA GLU A 94 13.51 -15.85 -17.94
C GLU A 94 12.27 -16.13 -18.79
N THR A 95 11.30 -16.93 -18.36
CA THR A 95 10.22 -17.42 -19.25
C THR A 95 8.77 -17.12 -18.87
N ASN A 96 8.49 -16.45 -17.74
CA ASN A 96 7.09 -16.31 -17.28
C ASN A 96 6.36 -15.00 -17.68
N ASN A 97 6.91 -14.20 -18.59
CA ASN A 97 6.30 -12.92 -18.96
C ASN A 97 5.39 -12.95 -20.21
N THR A 98 5.26 -14.08 -20.90
CA THR A 98 4.39 -14.16 -22.10
C THR A 98 2.97 -14.64 -21.80
N ASN A 99 2.73 -15.31 -20.66
CA ASN A 99 1.39 -15.77 -20.24
C ASN A 99 1.10 -15.34 -18.79
N LYS A 100 1.25 -14.04 -18.49
CA LYS A 100 0.88 -13.55 -17.16
C LYS A 100 -0.63 -13.48 -17.05
N GLU A 101 -1.21 -14.46 -16.36
CA GLU A 101 -2.63 -14.44 -16.02
C GLU A 101 -3.00 -13.12 -15.33
N THR A 102 -4.13 -12.54 -15.74
CA THR A 102 -4.73 -11.32 -15.18
C THR A 102 -4.72 -11.28 -13.66
N ILE A 103 -4.94 -12.44 -13.04
CA ILE A 103 -4.98 -12.66 -11.60
C ILE A 103 -3.66 -12.24 -10.91
N ASN A 104 -2.53 -12.21 -11.61
CA ASN A 104 -1.22 -11.96 -11.01
C ASN A 104 -0.74 -10.51 -11.11
N PHE A 105 -1.50 -9.61 -11.75
CA PHE A 105 -1.15 -8.20 -11.87
C PHE A 105 -1.18 -7.46 -10.52
N ARG A 106 -0.34 -6.44 -10.41
CA ARG A 106 -0.32 -5.47 -9.31
C ARG A 106 -0.57 -4.05 -9.81
N PRO A 107 -1.25 -3.22 -9.02
CA PRO A 107 -1.47 -1.85 -9.44
C PRO A 107 -0.15 -1.08 -9.53
N MET A 108 -0.08 -0.19 -10.52
CA MET A 108 0.96 0.82 -10.66
C MET A 108 1.00 1.71 -9.41
N LEU A 109 2.20 2.02 -8.92
CA LEU A 109 2.38 2.81 -7.70
C LEU A 109 2.95 4.19 -8.01
N ALA A 110 2.40 5.22 -7.37
CA ALA A 110 2.81 6.60 -7.59
C ALA A 110 4.09 6.99 -6.83
N LYS A 111 4.90 7.86 -7.41
CA LYS A 111 5.97 8.61 -6.74
C LYS A 111 5.43 9.84 -6.01
N ASP A 112 6.26 10.50 -5.21
CA ASP A 112 5.87 11.65 -4.37
C ASP A 112 6.32 12.95 -5.03
N PHE A 113 5.39 13.90 -5.24
CA PHE A 113 5.67 15.13 -5.98
C PHE A 113 6.85 15.93 -5.40
N ASN A 114 6.92 16.05 -4.07
CA ASN A 114 7.98 16.82 -3.39
C ASN A 114 9.38 16.24 -3.61
N LYS A 115 9.49 15.00 -4.11
CA LYS A 115 10.76 14.29 -4.32
C LYS A 115 11.05 14.00 -5.78
N ASP A 116 10.01 13.83 -6.58
CA ASP A 116 10.09 13.24 -7.92
C ASP A 116 9.38 14.09 -8.99
N SER A 117 9.04 15.36 -8.72
CA SER A 117 8.38 16.25 -9.70
C SER A 117 9.14 16.38 -11.02
N ASN A 118 10.46 16.22 -11.01
CA ASN A 118 11.33 16.18 -12.19
C ASN A 118 11.11 14.97 -13.11
N LYS A 119 10.21 14.04 -12.77
CA LYS A 119 9.81 12.92 -13.65
C LYS A 119 8.59 13.24 -14.52
N LEU A 120 7.92 14.36 -14.28
CA LEU A 120 6.85 14.85 -15.14
C LEU A 120 7.43 15.34 -16.47
N ASN A 121 6.85 14.88 -17.58
CA ASN A 121 7.26 15.28 -18.92
C ASN A 121 6.31 16.34 -19.47
N TRP A 122 6.60 17.60 -19.17
CA TRP A 122 5.78 18.73 -19.60
C TRP A 122 5.77 18.94 -21.13
N GLU A 123 6.81 18.49 -21.83
CA GLU A 123 6.87 18.59 -23.31
C GLU A 123 5.94 17.56 -23.99
N GLU A 124 5.66 16.45 -23.32
CA GLU A 124 4.82 15.35 -23.85
C GLU A 124 3.40 15.32 -23.28
N GLY A 125 3.03 16.31 -22.48
CA GLY A 125 1.71 16.41 -21.86
C GLY A 125 1.65 15.77 -20.46
N VAL A 126 1.05 16.51 -19.54
CA VAL A 126 0.78 16.07 -18.16
C VAL A 126 -0.69 16.31 -17.87
N VAL A 127 -1.35 15.27 -17.37
CA VAL A 127 -2.75 15.32 -16.94
C VAL A 127 -2.86 15.08 -15.45
N TRP A 128 -3.98 15.52 -14.88
CA TRP A 128 -4.31 15.26 -13.48
C TRP A 128 -5.66 14.57 -13.33
N GLN A 129 -5.79 13.84 -12.23
CA GLN A 129 -7.01 13.23 -11.72
C GLN A 129 -7.13 13.56 -10.22
N PRO A 130 -8.33 13.66 -9.64
CA PRO A 130 -8.48 13.79 -8.19
C PRO A 130 -7.90 12.56 -7.48
N LYS A 131 -7.22 12.80 -6.36
CA LYS A 131 -6.72 11.73 -5.49
C LYS A 131 -7.79 11.37 -4.46
N LEU A 132 -8.41 10.22 -4.65
CA LEU A 132 -9.42 9.66 -3.75
C LEU A 132 -8.77 9.08 -2.48
N ASP A 133 -9.44 9.21 -1.33
CA ASP A 133 -9.08 8.53 -0.06
C ASP A 133 -10.01 7.33 0.18
N GLY A 134 -9.81 6.28 -0.61
CA GLY A 134 -10.58 5.04 -0.51
C GLY A 134 -9.67 3.82 -0.36
N VAL A 135 -10.13 2.69 -0.89
CA VAL A 135 -9.38 1.44 -0.89
C VAL A 135 -9.08 1.00 -2.32
N ARG A 136 -7.82 1.14 -2.74
CA ARG A 136 -7.31 0.66 -4.03
C ARG A 136 -7.72 -0.78 -4.34
N ALA A 137 -8.27 -0.99 -5.53
CA ALA A 137 -8.65 -2.30 -6.05
C ALA A 137 -8.33 -2.48 -7.54
N LEU A 138 -7.91 -3.70 -7.89
CA LEU A 138 -7.95 -4.21 -9.26
C LEU A 138 -9.17 -5.11 -9.43
N ILE A 139 -9.96 -4.86 -10.47
CA ILE A 139 -11.11 -5.68 -10.86
C ILE A 139 -10.77 -6.32 -12.21
N GLY A 140 -10.90 -7.62 -12.33
CA GLY A 140 -10.62 -8.33 -13.59
C GLY A 140 -11.26 -9.71 -13.58
N PHE A 141 -10.94 -10.51 -14.60
CA PHE A 141 -11.54 -11.83 -14.80
C PHE A 141 -10.48 -12.91 -14.82
N HIS A 142 -10.79 -14.06 -14.24
CA HIS A 142 -10.00 -15.28 -14.33
C HIS A 142 -10.95 -16.46 -14.34
N ASP A 143 -10.78 -17.40 -15.28
CA ASP A 143 -11.70 -18.51 -15.51
C ASP A 143 -13.17 -18.07 -15.63
N ASN A 144 -13.42 -16.98 -16.38
CA ASN A 144 -14.75 -16.35 -16.54
C ASN A 144 -15.39 -15.84 -15.23
N GLN A 145 -14.63 -15.72 -14.14
CA GLN A 145 -15.12 -15.20 -12.86
C GLN A 145 -14.46 -13.86 -12.51
N VAL A 146 -15.25 -12.93 -11.99
CA VAL A 146 -14.76 -11.64 -11.50
C VAL A 146 -13.93 -11.85 -10.23
N PHE A 147 -12.72 -11.29 -10.23
CA PHE A 147 -11.95 -11.07 -9.01
C PHE A 147 -11.89 -9.58 -8.67
N ILE A 148 -11.77 -9.29 -7.37
CA ILE A 148 -11.41 -7.96 -6.87
C ILE A 148 -10.23 -8.13 -5.93
N LYS A 149 -9.14 -7.40 -6.17
CA LYS A 149 -7.89 -7.52 -5.41
C LYS A 149 -7.43 -6.17 -4.87
N SER A 150 -7.01 -6.18 -3.62
CA SER A 150 -6.26 -5.08 -3.03
C SER A 150 -4.95 -4.81 -3.75
N ARG A 151 -4.36 -3.63 -3.49
CA ARG A 151 -2.96 -3.31 -3.81
C ARG A 151 -1.93 -4.38 -3.42
N GLY A 152 -2.20 -5.13 -2.36
CA GLY A 152 -1.32 -6.22 -1.89
C GLY A 152 -1.66 -7.59 -2.47
N ASN A 153 -2.37 -7.67 -3.59
CA ASN A 153 -2.87 -8.91 -4.23
C ASN A 153 -3.72 -9.81 -3.33
N LYS A 154 -4.27 -9.29 -2.23
CA LYS A 154 -5.29 -9.99 -1.44
C LYS A 154 -6.66 -9.82 -2.08
N PHE A 155 -7.40 -10.91 -2.20
CA PHE A 155 -8.78 -10.88 -2.67
C PHE A 155 -9.72 -10.20 -1.66
N TYR A 156 -10.66 -9.44 -2.20
CA TYR A 156 -11.86 -9.00 -1.48
C TYR A 156 -12.97 -10.01 -1.78
N HIS A 157 -13.42 -10.71 -0.74
CA HIS A 157 -14.45 -11.76 -0.88
C HIS A 157 -15.86 -11.18 -0.93
N ASN A 158 -16.08 -10.00 -0.36
CA ASN A 158 -17.33 -9.25 -0.46
C ASN A 158 -17.34 -8.40 -1.75
N LEU A 159 -18.09 -7.31 -1.74
CA LEU A 159 -18.44 -6.40 -2.84
C LEU A 159 -19.31 -7.10 -3.88
N THR A 160 -20.34 -7.82 -3.41
CA THR A 160 -21.16 -8.67 -4.28
C THR A 160 -21.90 -7.88 -5.35
N HIS A 161 -22.36 -6.67 -5.06
CA HIS A 161 -22.99 -5.79 -6.05
C HIS A 161 -22.02 -5.43 -7.19
N ILE A 162 -20.78 -5.05 -6.86
CA ILE A 162 -19.74 -4.78 -7.87
C ILE A 162 -19.39 -6.05 -8.65
N LYS A 163 -19.23 -7.20 -7.99
CA LYS A 163 -18.92 -8.47 -8.68
C LYS A 163 -20.03 -8.87 -9.65
N ASN A 164 -21.29 -8.79 -9.23
CA ASN A 164 -22.43 -9.09 -10.07
C ASN A 164 -22.51 -8.11 -11.26
N LEU A 165 -22.25 -6.82 -11.02
CA LEU A 165 -22.20 -5.82 -12.08
C LEU A 165 -21.15 -6.20 -13.14
N PHE A 166 -19.89 -6.42 -12.75
CA PHE A 166 -18.83 -6.75 -13.70
C PHE A 166 -19.06 -8.10 -14.39
N SER A 167 -19.69 -9.07 -13.70
CA SER A 167 -20.10 -10.32 -14.34
C SER A 167 -21.13 -10.07 -15.45
N ASN A 168 -22.11 -9.19 -15.21
CA ASN A 168 -23.11 -8.83 -16.22
C ASN A 168 -22.48 -8.07 -17.41
N LEU A 169 -21.60 -7.10 -17.12
CA LEU A 169 -20.85 -6.39 -18.17
C LEU A 169 -20.03 -7.35 -19.04
N TYR A 170 -19.49 -8.41 -18.44
CA TYR A 170 -18.74 -9.44 -19.17
C TYR A 170 -19.66 -10.29 -20.05
N THR A 171 -20.78 -10.78 -19.50
CA THR A 171 -21.76 -11.57 -20.25
C THR A 171 -22.40 -10.79 -21.40
N THR A 172 -22.57 -9.47 -21.26
CA THR A 172 -23.10 -8.58 -22.30
C THR A 172 -22.05 -8.15 -23.33
N GLY A 173 -20.78 -8.53 -23.14
CA GLY A 173 -19.69 -8.22 -24.06
C GLY A 173 -19.20 -6.77 -24.00
N ILE A 174 -19.57 -6.02 -22.97
CA ILE A 174 -19.07 -4.64 -22.76
C ILE A 174 -17.63 -4.66 -22.25
N VAL A 175 -17.31 -5.62 -21.37
CA VAL A 175 -15.96 -5.83 -20.84
C VAL A 175 -15.48 -7.23 -21.21
N HIS A 176 -14.17 -7.38 -21.35
CA HIS A 176 -13.52 -8.63 -21.74
C HIS A 176 -12.52 -9.06 -20.67
N ASP A 177 -12.15 -10.34 -20.69
CA ASP A 177 -11.26 -10.95 -19.70
C ASP A 177 -9.82 -10.45 -19.80
N ASN A 178 -9.42 -9.89 -20.94
CA ASN A 178 -8.14 -9.25 -21.15
C ASN A 178 -8.01 -7.84 -20.50
N ILE A 179 -9.11 -7.29 -19.95
CA ILE A 179 -9.10 -5.98 -19.30
C ILE A 179 -9.10 -6.11 -17.77
N ILE A 180 -8.20 -5.37 -17.13
CA ILE A 180 -8.18 -5.17 -15.68
C ILE A 180 -8.45 -3.70 -15.39
N PHE A 181 -9.46 -3.43 -14.57
CA PHE A 181 -9.80 -2.09 -14.12
C PHE A 181 -9.01 -1.76 -12.86
N ASP A 182 -8.34 -0.61 -12.88
CA ASP A 182 -7.64 -0.08 -11.71
C ASP A 182 -8.47 1.07 -11.14
N CYS A 183 -8.93 0.87 -9.91
CA CYS A 183 -9.93 1.72 -9.29
C CYS A 183 -9.68 1.96 -7.80
N GLU A 184 -10.38 2.95 -7.26
CA GLU A 184 -10.50 3.16 -5.82
C GLU A 184 -11.93 2.75 -5.40
N LEU A 185 -12.03 1.87 -4.41
CA LEU A 185 -13.32 1.58 -3.77
C LEU A 185 -13.60 2.69 -2.77
N TYR A 186 -14.64 3.49 -3.04
CA TYR A 186 -14.85 4.74 -2.32
C TYR A 186 -16.34 5.10 -2.20
N THR A 187 -16.65 5.88 -1.17
CA THR A 187 -17.91 6.58 -0.95
C THR A 187 -17.66 7.74 0.01
N ASN A 188 -18.41 8.83 -0.13
CA ASN A 188 -18.39 9.97 0.80
C ASN A 188 -19.29 9.75 2.03
N GLU A 189 -20.07 8.67 2.06
CA GLU A 189 -21.01 8.38 3.15
C GLU A 189 -20.40 7.58 4.32
N LEU A 190 -19.21 6.99 4.11
CA LEU A 190 -18.54 6.13 5.08
C LEU A 190 -17.13 6.64 5.35
N THR A 191 -16.59 6.38 6.55
CA THR A 191 -15.19 6.68 6.78
C THR A 191 -14.27 5.69 6.09
N PHE A 192 -13.02 6.10 5.89
CA PHE A 192 -11.97 5.23 5.40
C PHE A 192 -11.84 3.92 6.21
N GLU A 193 -11.95 3.97 7.53
CA GLU A 193 -11.88 2.78 8.39
C GLU A 193 -13.06 1.82 8.14
N GLU A 194 -14.26 2.36 7.94
CA GLU A 194 -15.44 1.57 7.60
C GLU A 194 -15.29 0.89 6.24
N ILE A 195 -14.88 1.63 5.21
CA ILE A 195 -14.60 1.10 3.87
C ILE A 195 -13.53 0.00 3.96
N THR A 196 -12.40 0.30 4.61
CA THR A 196 -11.29 -0.64 4.82
C THR A 196 -11.74 -1.90 5.56
N GLY A 197 -12.57 -1.74 6.59
CA GLY A 197 -13.13 -2.84 7.38
C GLY A 197 -14.01 -3.77 6.55
N ILE A 198 -14.90 -3.22 5.73
CA ILE A 198 -15.80 -3.97 4.85
C ILE A 198 -15.00 -4.71 3.77
N CYS A 199 -14.14 -4.01 3.01
CA CYS A 199 -13.38 -4.60 1.91
C CYS A 199 -12.47 -5.75 2.37
N ARG A 200 -11.82 -5.61 3.54
CA ARG A 200 -10.84 -6.61 4.02
C ARG A 200 -11.47 -7.80 4.71
N LYS A 201 -12.76 -7.75 5.05
CA LYS A 201 -13.43 -8.82 5.79
C LYS A 201 -13.53 -10.09 4.95
N GLN A 202 -13.03 -11.19 5.49
CA GLN A 202 -12.96 -12.50 4.79
C GLN A 202 -14.17 -13.39 5.10
N LYS A 203 -14.92 -13.07 6.16
CA LYS A 203 -16.13 -13.78 6.57
C LYS A 203 -17.36 -13.06 6.00
N LYS A 204 -18.49 -13.78 5.94
CA LYS A 204 -19.80 -13.21 5.58
C LYS A 204 -20.09 -11.94 6.39
N LEU A 205 -20.60 -10.92 5.71
CA LEU A 205 -20.96 -9.65 6.31
C LEU A 205 -22.26 -9.77 7.14
N SER A 206 -22.35 -8.97 8.21
CA SER A 206 -23.61 -8.74 8.93
C SER A 206 -24.56 -7.91 8.07
N LYS A 207 -25.86 -7.92 8.38
CA LYS A 207 -26.87 -7.11 7.66
C LYS A 207 -26.47 -5.63 7.56
N GLU A 208 -26.07 -5.03 8.67
CA GLU A 208 -25.58 -3.64 8.72
C GLU A 208 -24.38 -3.41 7.77
N ASN A 209 -23.42 -4.34 7.73
CA ASN A 209 -22.27 -4.18 6.83
C ASN A 209 -22.63 -4.38 5.36
N ILE A 210 -23.69 -5.12 5.04
CA ILE A 210 -24.20 -5.27 3.66
C ILE A 210 -24.81 -3.95 3.20
N GLU A 211 -25.60 -3.28 4.04
CA GLU A 211 -26.17 -1.96 3.72
C GLU A 211 -25.07 -0.91 3.48
N LYS A 212 -24.01 -0.92 4.30
CA LYS A 212 -22.84 -0.06 4.10
C LYS A 212 -22.05 -0.43 2.84
N GLU A 213 -21.87 -1.72 2.57
CA GLU A 213 -21.16 -2.23 1.39
C GLU A 213 -21.79 -1.73 0.08
N LEU A 214 -23.13 -1.71 -0.01
CA LEU A 214 -23.86 -1.24 -1.21
C LEU A 214 -23.58 0.23 -1.54
N LYS A 215 -23.14 1.03 -0.57
CA LYS A 215 -22.77 2.45 -0.79
C LYS A 215 -21.40 2.61 -1.44
N ILE A 216 -20.56 1.57 -1.41
CA ILE A 216 -19.20 1.60 -1.97
C ILE A 216 -19.29 1.44 -3.48
N LYS A 217 -18.70 2.38 -4.22
CA LYS A 217 -18.63 2.37 -5.69
C LYS A 217 -17.20 2.13 -6.17
N ALA A 218 -17.05 1.68 -7.41
CA ALA A 218 -15.76 1.54 -8.09
C ALA A 218 -15.42 2.82 -8.85
N PHE A 219 -14.52 3.64 -8.31
CA PHE A 219 -14.01 4.83 -8.98
C PHE A 219 -12.82 4.45 -9.87
N ILE A 220 -13.08 4.19 -11.14
CA ILE A 220 -12.10 3.68 -12.11
C ILE A 220 -11.33 4.86 -12.72
N PHE A 221 -10.00 4.82 -12.61
CA PHE A 221 -9.13 5.90 -13.11
C PHE A 221 -8.12 5.43 -14.18
N ASP A 222 -7.98 4.12 -14.40
CA ASP A 222 -7.10 3.53 -15.41
C ASP A 222 -7.56 2.09 -15.73
N ILE A 223 -7.06 1.55 -16.83
CA ILE A 223 -7.23 0.14 -17.19
C ILE A 223 -5.89 -0.46 -17.61
N ILE A 224 -5.81 -1.79 -17.58
CA ILE A 224 -4.69 -2.57 -18.12
C ILE A 224 -5.29 -3.49 -19.18
N ASN A 225 -4.81 -3.37 -20.41
CA ASN A 225 -5.11 -4.33 -21.46
C ASN A 225 -3.93 -5.31 -21.55
N ILE A 226 -4.14 -6.58 -21.17
CA ILE A 226 -3.05 -7.57 -21.14
C ILE A 226 -2.53 -7.89 -22.54
N ASP A 227 -3.35 -7.72 -23.58
CA ASP A 227 -2.94 -7.94 -24.97
C ASP A 227 -2.13 -6.76 -25.52
N SER A 228 -2.10 -5.63 -24.80
CA SER A 228 -1.43 -4.41 -25.24
C SER A 228 -0.84 -3.62 -24.07
N LEU A 229 0.15 -4.20 -23.39
CA LEU A 229 0.85 -3.57 -22.26
C LEU A 229 1.67 -2.33 -22.66
N SER A 230 1.85 -2.06 -23.96
CA SER A 230 2.51 -0.88 -24.50
C SER A 230 1.58 0.33 -24.65
N GLN A 231 0.30 0.22 -24.30
CA GLN A 231 -0.63 1.35 -24.38
C GLN A 231 -0.23 2.48 -23.43
N ILE A 232 -0.20 3.70 -23.96
CA ILE A 232 0.03 4.91 -23.17
C ILE A 232 -1.22 5.31 -22.37
N PHE A 233 -1.07 6.17 -21.35
CA PHE A 233 -2.19 6.52 -20.47
C PHE A 233 -3.38 7.12 -21.24
N GLN A 234 -3.11 7.99 -22.21
CA GLN A 234 -4.17 8.59 -23.04
C GLN A 234 -5.01 7.54 -23.78
N GLU A 235 -4.37 6.53 -24.38
CA GLU A 235 -5.06 5.44 -25.09
C GLU A 235 -5.90 4.57 -24.14
N ARG A 236 -5.34 4.25 -22.96
CA ARG A 236 -6.05 3.48 -21.92
C ARG A 236 -7.26 4.25 -21.40
N TYR A 237 -7.10 5.55 -21.13
CA TYR A 237 -8.20 6.40 -20.66
C TYR A 237 -9.29 6.57 -21.73
N ASN A 238 -8.94 6.79 -22.98
CA ASN A 238 -9.90 6.86 -24.08
C ASN A 238 -10.65 5.55 -24.28
N SER A 239 -9.96 4.42 -24.13
CA SER A 239 -10.57 3.08 -24.18
C SER A 239 -11.57 2.89 -23.03
N LEU A 240 -11.22 3.32 -21.82
CA LEU A 240 -12.11 3.32 -20.66
C LEU A 240 -13.37 4.17 -20.90
N LEU A 241 -13.21 5.40 -21.39
CA LEU A 241 -14.35 6.28 -21.71
C LEU A 241 -15.25 5.66 -22.78
N LYS A 242 -14.66 5.09 -23.84
CA LYS A 242 -15.40 4.44 -24.93
C LYS A 242 -16.22 3.25 -24.43
N MET A 243 -15.67 2.47 -23.50
CA MET A 243 -16.31 1.27 -22.94
C MET A 243 -17.63 1.57 -22.25
N PHE A 244 -17.74 2.70 -21.56
CA PHE A 244 -18.94 3.11 -20.82
C PHE A 244 -19.69 4.28 -21.47
N LYS A 245 -19.43 4.56 -22.75
CA LYS A 245 -20.01 5.71 -23.46
C LYS A 245 -21.53 5.64 -23.55
N GLU A 246 -22.06 4.47 -23.90
CA GLU A 246 -23.50 4.28 -24.13
C GLU A 246 -24.26 4.03 -22.81
N HIS A 247 -23.60 3.40 -21.84
CA HIS A 247 -24.18 3.11 -20.53
C HIS A 247 -23.09 3.07 -19.46
N LEU A 248 -23.26 3.91 -18.43
CA LEU A 248 -22.43 3.90 -17.23
C LEU A 248 -23.28 3.43 -16.03
N PRO A 249 -23.01 2.24 -15.48
CA PRO A 249 -23.73 1.73 -14.31
C PRO A 249 -23.53 2.60 -13.07
N GLU A 250 -24.51 2.62 -12.16
CA GLU A 250 -24.49 3.47 -10.96
C GLU A 250 -23.34 3.17 -10.00
N GLU A 251 -22.92 1.90 -9.92
CA GLU A 251 -21.83 1.44 -9.05
C GLU A 251 -20.45 1.74 -9.61
N VAL A 252 -20.35 2.28 -10.83
CA VAL A 252 -19.10 2.67 -11.47
C VAL A 252 -19.05 4.18 -11.63
N VAL A 253 -17.93 4.77 -11.21
CA VAL A 253 -17.63 6.18 -11.45
C VAL A 253 -16.34 6.24 -12.25
N LEU A 254 -16.36 6.90 -13.40
CA LEU A 254 -15.13 7.18 -14.13
C LEU A 254 -14.48 8.44 -13.54
N VAL A 255 -13.25 8.30 -13.08
CA VAL A 255 -12.50 9.46 -12.59
C VAL A 255 -12.15 10.35 -13.77
N TRP A 256 -12.55 11.63 -13.69
CA TRP A 256 -12.27 12.59 -14.75
C TRP A 256 -10.76 12.89 -14.80
N THR A 257 -10.30 13.19 -16.01
CA THR A 257 -8.92 13.54 -16.31
C THR A 257 -8.90 14.88 -17.02
N GLU A 258 -8.04 15.78 -16.58
CA GLU A 258 -7.88 17.11 -17.17
C GLU A 258 -6.40 17.36 -17.50
N GLU A 259 -6.14 18.04 -18.62
CA GLU A 259 -4.80 18.46 -19.04
C GLU A 259 -4.30 19.62 -18.17
N ILE A 260 -3.00 19.63 -17.89
CA ILE A 260 -2.31 20.74 -17.21
C ILE A 260 -1.48 21.48 -18.25
N THR A 261 -2.00 22.60 -18.72
CA THR A 261 -1.35 23.42 -19.75
C THR A 261 -0.20 24.29 -19.22
N ASP A 262 -0.22 24.62 -17.93
CA ASP A 262 0.86 25.40 -17.26
C ASP A 262 1.17 24.77 -15.88
N PRO A 263 2.43 24.35 -15.63
CA PRO A 263 2.88 23.87 -14.32
C PRO A 263 2.59 24.83 -13.17
N LYS A 264 2.52 26.14 -13.44
CA LYS A 264 2.23 27.16 -12.41
C LYS A 264 0.82 27.04 -11.84
N CYS A 265 -0.11 26.40 -12.56
CA CYS A 265 -1.48 26.18 -12.08
C CYS A 265 -1.59 25.00 -11.11
N LEU A 266 -0.54 24.18 -10.93
CA LEU A 266 -0.60 22.96 -10.11
C LEU A 266 -1.09 23.20 -8.68
N GLU A 267 -0.62 24.26 -8.02
CA GLU A 267 -1.03 24.59 -6.67
C GLU A 267 -2.52 24.95 -6.61
N SER A 268 -3.01 25.74 -7.57
CA SER A 268 -4.43 26.09 -7.66
C SER A 268 -5.32 24.88 -7.95
N ILE A 269 -4.87 23.96 -8.82
CA ILE A 269 -5.57 22.71 -9.13
C ILE A 269 -5.63 21.82 -7.88
N HIS A 270 -4.51 21.71 -7.18
CA HIS A 270 -4.41 20.93 -5.95
C HIS A 270 -5.33 21.49 -4.85
N ASN A 271 -5.34 22.81 -4.64
CA ASN A 271 -6.23 23.47 -3.68
C ASN A 271 -7.71 23.29 -4.04
N LYS A 272 -8.07 23.43 -5.32
CA LYS A 272 -9.44 23.17 -5.78
C LYS A 272 -9.88 21.73 -5.51
N ALA A 273 -8.99 20.75 -5.71
CA ALA A 273 -9.31 19.36 -5.44
C ALA A 273 -9.50 19.09 -3.93
N THR A 274 -8.68 19.69 -3.07
CA THR A 274 -8.81 19.53 -1.62
C THR A 274 -10.05 20.23 -1.06
N GLU A 275 -10.42 21.40 -1.58
CA GLU A 275 -11.69 22.09 -1.27
C GLU A 275 -12.92 21.24 -1.65
N GLN A 276 -12.81 20.40 -2.67
CA GLN A 276 -13.83 19.42 -3.07
C GLN A 276 -13.84 18.14 -2.23
N GLY A 277 -12.94 18.03 -1.24
CA GLY A 277 -12.86 16.89 -0.33
C GLY A 277 -11.97 15.73 -0.81
N PHE A 278 -11.17 15.93 -1.86
CA PHE A 278 -10.18 14.94 -2.28
C PHE A 278 -8.88 15.06 -1.47
N GLU A 279 -8.11 13.97 -1.33
CA GLU A 279 -6.82 13.96 -0.62
C GLU A 279 -5.76 14.85 -1.30
N GLY A 280 -5.97 15.15 -2.59
CA GLY A 280 -5.07 15.92 -3.44
C GLY A 280 -5.28 15.56 -4.91
N ILE A 281 -4.18 15.49 -5.66
CA ILE A 281 -4.20 15.17 -7.09
C ILE A 281 -3.18 14.09 -7.46
N MET A 282 -3.53 13.33 -8.50
CA MET A 282 -2.68 12.34 -9.16
C MET A 282 -2.25 12.90 -10.51
N LEU A 283 -0.95 13.10 -10.70
CA LEU A 283 -0.34 13.60 -11.93
C LEU A 283 0.17 12.42 -12.77
N ARG A 284 -0.05 12.47 -14.07
CA ARG A 284 0.33 11.41 -15.02
C ARG A 284 0.97 12.01 -16.26
N ASN A 285 2.03 11.38 -16.73
CA ASN A 285 2.54 11.65 -18.08
C ASN A 285 1.54 11.05 -19.08
N GLU A 286 1.05 11.82 -20.05
CA GLU A 286 0.03 11.36 -21.01
C GLU A 286 0.50 10.14 -21.82
N LYS A 287 1.78 10.17 -22.21
CA LYS A 287 2.46 9.09 -22.92
C LYS A 287 3.02 8.00 -21.99
N GLY A 288 2.66 8.05 -20.71
CA GLY A 288 3.14 7.12 -19.68
C GLY A 288 2.57 5.71 -19.82
N LEU A 289 3.45 4.72 -19.88
CA LEU A 289 3.08 3.31 -19.85
C LEU A 289 2.58 2.88 -18.46
N TYR A 290 1.66 1.93 -18.43
CA TYR A 290 1.25 1.30 -17.17
C TYR A 290 2.40 0.43 -16.64
N LYS A 291 3.00 0.82 -15.51
CA LYS A 291 4.12 0.09 -14.89
C LYS A 291 3.67 -0.63 -13.64
N GLU A 292 3.56 -1.94 -13.74
CA GLU A 292 3.17 -2.80 -12.64
C GLU A 292 4.07 -2.60 -11.40
N GLY A 293 3.46 -2.61 -10.21
CA GLY A 293 4.19 -2.62 -8.94
C GLY A 293 5.05 -3.88 -8.75
N PRO A 294 5.97 -3.91 -7.76
CA PRO A 294 5.98 -3.07 -6.56
C PRO A 294 6.84 -1.80 -6.68
N THR A 295 7.54 -1.60 -7.80
CA THR A 295 8.32 -0.38 -8.02
C THR A 295 7.38 0.79 -8.31
N ARG A 296 7.69 1.98 -7.77
CA ARG A 296 6.92 3.20 -8.06
C ARG A 296 7.30 3.71 -9.46
N SER A 297 6.29 4.04 -10.26
CA SER A 297 6.47 4.53 -11.62
C SER A 297 6.91 5.99 -11.65
N ASN A 298 7.72 6.33 -12.65
CA ASN A 298 8.02 7.73 -13.00
C ASN A 298 6.82 8.44 -13.66
N ASP A 299 5.87 7.67 -14.19
CA ASP A 299 4.74 8.18 -14.98
C ASP A 299 3.46 8.39 -14.15
N LEU A 300 3.56 8.21 -12.83
CA LEU A 300 2.46 8.44 -11.89
C LEU A 300 3.02 9.10 -10.64
N ILE A 301 2.60 10.32 -10.35
CA ILE A 301 3.04 11.12 -9.21
C ILE A 301 1.82 11.54 -8.40
N LYS A 302 1.92 11.53 -7.07
CA LYS A 302 0.88 12.06 -6.19
C LYS A 302 1.34 13.39 -5.59
N MET A 303 0.46 14.37 -5.59
CA MET A 303 0.60 15.63 -4.87
C MET A 303 -0.56 15.72 -3.88
N LYS A 304 -0.23 15.87 -2.60
CA LYS A 304 -1.21 15.87 -1.52
C LYS A 304 -0.80 16.83 -0.42
N THR A 305 -1.79 17.32 0.32
CA THR A 305 -1.53 18.14 1.50
C THR A 305 -1.06 17.24 2.64
N MET A 306 -0.07 17.70 3.38
CA MET A 306 0.24 17.14 4.68
C MET A 306 -0.06 18.24 5.71
N LEU A 307 -0.84 17.91 6.72
CA LEU A 307 -1.09 18.78 7.86
C LEU A 307 0.01 18.57 8.90
N ASP A 308 0.24 19.57 9.74
CA ASP A 308 1.06 19.44 10.93
C ASP A 308 0.39 20.07 12.14
N ASP A 309 0.59 19.45 13.30
CA ASP A 309 0.16 19.97 14.59
C ASP A 309 1.16 19.50 15.67
N GLU A 310 1.09 20.11 16.84
CA GLU A 310 1.91 19.79 17.99
C GLU A 310 1.18 18.87 18.95
N PHE A 311 1.83 17.78 19.35
CA PHE A 311 1.29 16.84 20.32
C PHE A 311 2.28 16.61 21.45
N GLU A 312 1.76 16.54 22.68
CA GLU A 312 2.57 16.24 23.86
C GLU A 312 3.06 14.78 23.81
N ILE A 313 4.36 14.58 24.00
CA ILE A 313 4.96 13.26 24.17
C ILE A 313 4.64 12.78 25.59
N VAL A 314 3.81 11.75 25.72
CA VAL A 314 3.43 11.20 27.04
C VAL A 314 4.14 9.90 27.38
N ASN A 315 4.67 9.20 26.38
CA ASN A 315 5.46 7.98 26.58
C ASN A 315 6.31 7.68 25.34
N TYR A 316 7.10 6.62 25.39
CA TYR A 316 7.82 6.08 24.24
C TYR A 316 8.04 4.58 24.38
N LYS A 317 8.30 3.92 23.25
CA LYS A 317 8.64 2.49 23.21
C LYS A 317 9.72 2.21 22.19
N GLU A 318 10.35 1.05 22.34
CA GLU A 318 11.34 0.57 21.38
C GLU A 318 10.65 0.13 20.08
N GLY A 319 11.26 0.47 18.95
CA GLY A 319 10.90 -0.09 17.65
C GLY A 319 11.12 -1.60 17.59
N VAL A 320 10.42 -2.25 16.67
CA VAL A 320 10.51 -3.72 16.47
C VAL A 320 11.21 -4.06 15.15
N GLY A 321 11.71 -5.29 15.06
CA GLY A 321 12.34 -5.80 13.85
C GLY A 321 13.55 -4.96 13.44
N ILE A 322 13.56 -4.45 12.21
CA ILE A 322 14.68 -3.63 11.72
C ILE A 322 14.82 -2.37 12.59
N GLU A 323 13.76 -1.84 13.19
CA GLU A 323 13.79 -0.62 13.99
C GLU A 323 14.16 -0.87 15.48
N LYS A 324 14.62 -2.07 15.85
CA LYS A 324 15.08 -2.35 17.22
C LYS A 324 16.17 -1.39 17.68
N GLY A 325 16.07 -0.94 18.93
CA GLY A 325 16.92 0.06 19.58
C GLY A 325 16.57 1.51 19.27
N THR A 326 15.53 1.77 18.48
CA THR A 326 15.13 3.14 18.10
C THR A 326 13.80 3.52 18.73
N VAL A 327 13.55 4.83 18.88
CA VAL A 327 12.34 5.33 19.53
C VAL A 327 11.11 5.29 18.62
N ILE A 328 9.97 4.95 19.22
CA ILE A 328 8.63 5.29 18.75
C ILE A 328 7.97 6.08 19.88
N TRP A 329 7.61 7.34 19.61
CA TRP A 329 6.94 8.20 20.58
C TRP A 329 5.47 7.80 20.73
N THR A 330 4.93 7.95 21.93
CA THR A 330 3.50 7.93 22.19
C THR A 330 3.08 9.35 22.50
N CYS A 331 2.25 9.94 21.64
CA CYS A 331 1.73 11.28 21.79
C CYS A 331 0.27 11.25 22.22
N LYS A 332 -0.22 12.35 22.79
CA LYS A 332 -1.60 12.50 23.26
C LYS A 332 -2.31 13.61 22.50
N THR A 333 -3.53 13.36 22.04
CA THR A 333 -4.42 14.38 21.43
C THR A 333 -5.01 15.29 22.50
N LYS A 334 -5.58 16.43 22.11
CA LYS A 334 -6.29 17.35 23.04
C LYS A 334 -7.44 16.65 23.80
N GLU A 335 -8.08 15.67 23.17
CA GLU A 335 -9.16 14.85 23.74
C GLU A 335 -8.66 13.70 24.63
N GLY A 336 -7.35 13.48 24.68
CA GLY A 336 -6.72 12.50 25.56
C GLY A 336 -6.49 11.12 24.95
N HIS A 337 -6.71 10.96 23.64
CA HIS A 337 -6.39 9.74 22.92
C HIS A 337 -4.88 9.61 22.69
N ASN A 338 -4.33 8.42 22.94
CA ASN A 338 -2.92 8.13 22.73
C ASN A 338 -2.67 7.51 21.35
N PHE A 339 -1.62 7.97 20.67
CA PHE A 339 -1.21 7.41 19.38
C PHE A 339 0.31 7.33 19.25
N ASN A 340 0.77 6.41 18.41
CA ASN A 340 2.21 6.17 18.23
C ASN A 340 2.73 6.91 17.00
N VAL A 341 3.86 7.59 17.15
CA VAL A 341 4.51 8.36 16.10
C VAL A 341 5.94 7.89 15.93
N ARG A 342 6.29 7.41 14.74
CA ARG A 342 7.68 7.18 14.37
C ARG A 342 8.29 8.52 13.94
N PRO A 343 9.37 9.00 14.58
CA PRO A 343 10.03 10.22 14.12
C PRO A 343 10.83 9.98 12.83
N THR A 344 11.07 11.05 12.09
CA THR A 344 12.07 11.13 11.02
C THR A 344 13.49 11.13 11.61
N GLY A 345 14.52 11.19 10.75
CA GLY A 345 15.92 11.19 11.18
C GLY A 345 16.64 9.85 11.02
N THR A 346 17.95 9.90 11.20
CA THR A 346 18.83 8.74 11.04
C THR A 346 18.58 7.71 12.14
N ARG A 347 18.99 6.45 11.89
CA ARG A 347 18.89 5.38 12.89
C ARG A 347 19.64 5.73 14.17
N GLU A 348 20.83 6.30 14.04
CA GLU A 348 21.68 6.70 15.17
C GLU A 348 21.01 7.76 16.02
N GLN A 349 20.49 8.82 15.40
CA GLN A 349 19.74 9.85 16.11
C GLN A 349 18.55 9.27 16.87
N ARG A 350 17.80 8.36 16.24
CA ARG A 350 16.65 7.71 16.86
C ARG A 350 17.02 6.73 17.98
N LYS A 351 18.23 6.16 17.97
CA LYS A 351 18.78 5.39 19.10
C LYS A 351 19.13 6.31 20.27
N ILE A 352 19.75 7.45 19.98
CA ILE A 352 20.08 8.46 21.00
C ILE A 352 18.80 8.95 21.69
N TRP A 353 17.75 9.25 20.91
CA TRP A 353 16.45 9.61 21.46
C TRP A 353 15.82 8.51 22.30
N PHE A 354 15.92 7.24 21.89
CA PHE A 354 15.39 6.13 22.67
C PHE A 354 16.08 6.01 24.03
N ASN A 355 17.42 6.06 24.05
CA ASN A 355 18.22 5.99 25.27
C ASN A 355 17.98 7.19 26.21
N ASN A 356 17.56 8.34 25.65
CA ASN A 356 17.25 9.56 26.39
C ASN A 356 15.75 9.84 26.48
N GLY A 357 14.87 8.86 26.19
CA GLY A 357 13.46 9.11 25.93
C GLY A 357 12.72 9.86 27.04
N ASN A 358 13.06 9.56 28.29
CA ASN A 358 12.51 10.24 29.47
C ASN A 358 12.70 11.76 29.44
N LYS A 359 13.78 12.29 28.83
CA LYS A 359 14.03 13.74 28.73
C LYS A 359 13.03 14.47 27.83
N TYR A 360 12.29 13.73 27.01
CA TYR A 360 11.37 14.30 26.02
C TYR A 360 9.90 14.13 26.43
N ILE A 361 9.60 13.42 27.52
CA ILE A 361 8.23 13.34 28.05
C ILE A 361 7.80 14.75 28.50
N GLY A 362 6.57 15.13 28.15
CA GLY A 362 6.00 16.46 28.38
C GLY A 362 6.36 17.48 27.30
N LYS A 363 7.37 17.22 26.45
CA LYS A 363 7.70 18.10 25.32
C LYS A 363 6.70 17.93 24.19
N LYS A 364 6.59 18.95 23.35
CA LYS A 364 5.76 18.92 22.15
C LYS A 364 6.54 18.37 20.96
N LEU A 365 5.97 17.39 20.28
CA LEU A 365 6.42 16.87 19.00
C LEU A 365 5.58 17.50 17.89
N THR A 366 6.23 18.15 16.93
CA THR A 366 5.58 18.51 15.67
C THR A 366 5.36 17.23 14.86
N VAL A 367 4.10 16.87 14.63
CA VAL A 367 3.69 15.67 13.90
C VAL A 367 3.04 16.09 12.60
N GLN A 368 3.60 15.59 11.50
CA GLN A 368 2.99 15.72 10.19
C GLN A 368 2.08 14.53 9.91
N PHE A 369 0.87 14.75 9.41
CA PHE A 369 -0.15 13.73 9.15
C PHE A 369 -1.02 14.11 7.94
N GLN A 370 -1.91 13.22 7.52
CA GLN A 370 -2.76 13.46 6.35
C GLN A 370 -4.06 14.18 6.74
N GLU A 371 -4.75 13.62 7.72
CA GLU A 371 -5.99 14.14 8.29
C GLU A 371 -6.15 13.62 9.72
N LEU A 372 -7.14 14.13 10.45
CA LEU A 372 -7.54 13.61 11.76
C LEU A 372 -8.66 12.58 11.60
N SER A 373 -8.61 11.48 12.35
CA SER A 373 -9.72 10.52 12.42
C SER A 373 -10.93 11.13 13.16
N LYS A 374 -12.05 10.39 13.20
CA LYS A 374 -13.23 10.75 14.03
C LYS A 374 -12.86 11.06 15.49
N ASP A 375 -11.90 10.32 16.05
CA ASP A 375 -11.41 10.46 17.44
C ASP A 375 -10.28 11.51 17.57
N GLN A 376 -10.16 12.42 16.60
CA GLN A 376 -9.11 13.46 16.52
C GLN A 376 -7.67 12.92 16.57
N VAL A 377 -7.47 11.66 16.15
CA VAL A 377 -6.14 11.03 16.10
C VAL A 377 -5.54 11.22 14.70
N PRO A 378 -4.31 11.77 14.58
CA PRO A 378 -3.61 11.90 13.31
C PRO A 378 -3.51 10.58 12.51
N ARG A 379 -3.97 10.58 11.26
CA ARG A 379 -3.81 9.46 10.32
C ARG A 379 -2.45 9.53 9.60
N PHE A 380 -1.74 8.41 9.62
CA PHE A 380 -0.38 8.25 9.09
C PHE A 380 0.64 9.26 9.65
N PRO A 381 0.75 9.39 10.98
CA PRO A 381 1.58 10.41 11.59
C PRO A 381 3.07 10.13 11.43
N VAL A 382 3.84 11.19 11.22
CA VAL A 382 5.29 11.18 11.13
C VAL A 382 5.83 12.31 12.01
N GLY A 383 6.71 11.98 12.95
CA GLY A 383 7.30 12.98 13.84
C GLY A 383 8.41 13.77 13.13
N ILE A 384 8.29 15.09 13.08
CA ILE A 384 9.21 15.96 12.35
C ILE A 384 10.31 16.48 13.27
N ALA A 385 9.92 17.18 14.33
CA ALA A 385 10.85 17.81 15.25
C ALA A 385 10.26 17.84 16.66
N ILE A 386 11.09 17.59 17.67
CA ILE A 386 10.73 17.87 19.06
C ILE A 386 11.08 19.34 19.31
N ARG A 387 10.11 20.12 19.78
CA ARG A 387 10.36 21.51 20.15
C ARG A 387 11.02 21.55 21.52
N ASP A 388 12.22 22.12 21.55
CA ASP A 388 13.11 22.14 22.72
C ASP A 388 13.69 23.55 22.96
N TYR A 389 12.95 24.57 22.50
CA TYR A 389 13.30 25.98 22.63
C TYR A 389 12.17 26.68 23.39
N GLU A 390 12.21 26.53 24.71
CA GLU A 390 11.79 27.54 25.68
C GLU A 390 12.91 27.70 26.71
#